data_AF-A0A1M4LE94-F1
#
_entry.id   AF-A0A1M4LE94-F1
#
_cell.length_a   1.000
_cell.length_b   1.000
_cell.length_c   1.000
_cell.angle_alpha   90.00
_cell.angle_beta   90.00
_cell.angle_gamma   90.00
#
_symmetry.space_group_name_H-M   'P 1'
#
loop_
_entity.id
_entity.type
_entity.pdbx_description
1 polymer ?
#
loop_
_entity_poly.entity_id
_entity_poly.type
_entity_poly.pdbx_seq_one_letter_code
_entity_poly.pdbx_strand_id
1 'polypeptide(L)'
;MSSSVDVAINANDTFNHIRIVNGIGVGLCFSRFLLFCAEFIQHPKKHKISLIHFGWLFFSFTMVIAYWWSILNESSNSLYGPPLYIVSLLNIFCLYFIIVILTPGDIDEYGGYERYFISRRLWVFSFIILFIILNDTYEAINKNDDYHAPTYIIFNAILLFIIIRIKNKYIHISLLFLLNIIYIVDLIFNQ
;
A
#
# COMPACT_ATOMS: atom_id res chain seq x y z
N MET A 1 -10.62 14.93 37.18
CA MET A 1 -9.35 15.31 36.53
C MET A 1 -8.52 14.06 36.46
N SER A 2 -8.44 13.39 35.30
CA SER A 2 -7.46 12.31 35.13
C SER A 2 -6.07 12.91 35.32
N SER A 3 -5.19 12.23 36.05
CA SER A 3 -3.83 12.73 36.20
C SER A 3 -3.16 12.76 34.81
N SER A 4 -2.21 13.67 34.59
CA SER A 4 -1.45 13.71 33.32
C SER A 4 -0.75 12.37 33.03
N VAL A 5 -0.47 11.58 34.07
CA VAL A 5 0.05 10.22 33.99
C VAL A 5 -1.00 9.26 33.39
N ASP A 6 -2.26 9.31 33.83
CA ASP A 6 -3.34 8.44 33.29
C ASP A 6 -3.60 8.71 31.79
N VAL A 7 -3.51 9.98 31.38
CA VAL A 7 -3.69 10.38 29.96
C VAL A 7 -2.53 9.86 29.10
N ALA A 8 -1.29 9.97 29.60
CA ALA A 8 -0.11 9.47 28.90
C ALA A 8 -0.10 7.93 28.79
N ILE A 9 -0.53 7.21 29.84
CA ILE A 9 -0.66 5.75 29.82
C ILE A 9 -1.67 5.31 28.75
N ASN A 10 -2.84 5.95 28.69
CA ASN A 10 -3.90 5.62 27.72
C ASN A 10 -3.47 5.89 26.26
N ALA A 11 -2.76 6.99 26.01
CA ALA A 11 -2.24 7.30 24.68
C ALA A 11 -1.21 6.25 24.21
N ASN A 12 -0.32 5.83 25.11
CA ASN A 12 0.69 4.82 24.81
C ASN A 12 0.08 3.43 24.56
N ASP A 13 -0.95 3.05 25.33
CA ASP A 13 -1.69 1.80 25.11
C ASP A 13 -2.42 1.81 23.76
N THR A 14 -3.07 2.92 23.42
CA THR A 14 -3.73 3.11 22.12
C THR A 14 -2.74 2.98 20.97
N PHE A 15 -1.61 3.65 21.04
CA PHE A 15 -0.54 3.54 20.04
C PHE A 15 -0.06 2.10 19.86
N ASN A 16 0.19 1.38 20.95
CA ASN A 16 0.61 -0.01 20.91
C ASN A 16 -0.45 -0.91 20.23
N HIS A 17 -1.73 -0.69 20.52
CA HIS A 17 -2.81 -1.41 19.85
C HIS A 17 -2.82 -1.17 18.33
N ILE A 18 -2.65 0.07 17.89
CA ILE A 18 -2.59 0.41 16.46
C ILE A 18 -1.44 -0.33 15.79
N ARG A 19 -0.25 -0.32 16.40
CA ARG A 19 0.93 -1.04 15.87
C ARG A 19 0.69 -2.54 15.75
N ILE A 20 0.07 -3.16 16.74
CA ILE A 20 -0.23 -4.60 16.72
C ILE A 20 -1.18 -4.93 15.57
N VAL A 21 -2.29 -4.19 15.44
CA VAL A 21 -3.29 -4.43 14.40
C VAL A 21 -2.71 -4.24 13.00
N ASN A 22 -1.94 -3.17 12.80
CA ASN A 22 -1.26 -2.96 11.52
C ASN A 22 -0.20 -4.02 11.24
N GLY A 23 0.56 -4.44 12.26
CA GLY A 23 1.53 -5.53 12.16
C GLY A 23 0.88 -6.85 11.70
N ILE A 24 -0.31 -7.17 12.21
CA ILE A 24 -1.11 -8.31 11.74
C ILE A 24 -1.47 -8.14 10.25
N GLY A 25 -1.96 -6.97 9.85
CA GLY A 25 -2.32 -6.69 8.46
C GLY A 25 -1.12 -6.77 7.50
N VAL A 26 0.05 -6.27 7.92
CA VAL A 26 1.31 -6.40 7.17
C VAL A 26 1.70 -7.87 7.05
N GLY A 27 1.60 -8.64 8.14
CA GLY A 27 1.86 -10.08 8.14
C GLY A 27 0.97 -10.85 7.17
N LEU A 28 -0.31 -10.48 7.05
CA LEU A 28 -1.23 -11.06 6.07
C LEU A 28 -0.79 -10.75 4.62
N CYS A 29 -0.35 -9.51 4.35
CA CYS A 29 0.19 -9.14 3.05
C CYS A 29 1.45 -9.95 2.71
N PHE A 30 2.38 -10.08 3.66
CA PHE A 30 3.61 -10.85 3.50
C PHE A 30 3.32 -12.32 3.24
N SER A 31 2.42 -12.91 4.03
CA SER A 31 2.00 -14.29 3.86
C SER A 31 1.46 -14.54 2.45
N ARG A 32 0.55 -13.69 1.96
CA ARG A 32 0.00 -13.82 0.60
C ARG A 32 1.04 -13.66 -0.50
N PHE A 33 1.92 -12.66 -0.38
CA PHE A 33 3.01 -12.47 -1.34
C PHE A 33 3.94 -13.70 -1.41
N LEU A 34 4.36 -14.21 -0.25
CA LEU A 34 5.25 -15.38 -0.17
C LEU A 34 4.58 -16.65 -0.67
N LEU A 35 3.29 -16.86 -0.36
CA LEU A 35 2.53 -18.00 -0.87
C LEU A 35 2.49 -17.99 -2.40
N PHE A 36 2.20 -16.82 -2.98
CA PHE A 36 2.19 -16.64 -4.43
C PHE A 36 3.57 -16.91 -5.04
N CYS A 37 4.65 -16.39 -4.45
CA CYS A 37 6.01 -16.71 -4.91
C CYS A 37 6.31 -18.22 -4.82
N ALA A 38 5.85 -18.90 -3.77
CA ALA A 38 6.03 -20.33 -3.60
C ALA A 38 5.31 -21.14 -4.69
N GLU A 39 4.13 -20.71 -5.14
CA GLU A 39 3.40 -21.36 -6.23
C GLU A 39 4.19 -21.38 -7.54
N PHE A 40 4.93 -20.32 -7.88
CA PHE A 40 5.80 -20.32 -9.07
C PHE A 40 7.00 -21.26 -8.94
N ILE A 41 7.53 -21.40 -7.72
CA ILE A 41 8.63 -22.33 -7.44
C ILE A 41 8.12 -23.78 -7.54
N GLN A 42 6.93 -24.05 -7.01
CA GLN A 42 6.31 -25.38 -7.01
C GLN A 42 5.78 -25.79 -8.39
N HIS A 43 5.26 -24.83 -9.16
CA HIS A 43 4.61 -25.07 -10.46
C HIS A 43 5.19 -24.21 -11.60
N PRO A 44 6.51 -24.30 -11.89
CA PRO A 44 7.19 -23.40 -12.82
C PRO A 44 6.70 -23.51 -14.27
N LYS A 45 6.06 -24.62 -14.65
CA LYS A 45 5.55 -24.85 -16.01
C LYS A 45 4.08 -24.43 -16.19
N LYS A 46 3.34 -24.21 -15.10
CA LYS A 46 1.88 -24.00 -15.16
C LYS A 46 1.53 -22.59 -15.63
N HIS A 47 2.30 -21.58 -15.21
CA HIS A 47 1.98 -20.19 -15.51
C HIS A 47 3.21 -19.39 -15.96
N LYS A 48 3.10 -18.69 -17.10
CA LYS A 48 4.16 -17.82 -17.61
C LYS A 48 4.18 -16.50 -16.83
N ILE A 49 5.35 -16.13 -16.33
CA ILE A 49 5.57 -14.85 -15.63
C ILE A 49 5.28 -13.69 -16.59
N SER A 50 4.44 -12.75 -16.16
CA SER A 50 4.25 -11.47 -16.84
C SER A 50 5.04 -10.40 -16.11
N LEU A 51 5.98 -9.77 -16.82
CA LEU A 51 6.87 -8.75 -16.26
C LEU A 51 6.09 -7.53 -15.72
N ILE A 52 4.96 -7.20 -16.35
CA ILE A 52 4.10 -6.08 -15.93
C ILE A 52 3.36 -6.42 -14.64
N HIS A 53 2.73 -7.60 -14.61
CA HIS A 53 2.00 -8.04 -13.43
C HIS A 53 2.93 -8.18 -12.23
N PHE A 54 4.07 -8.86 -12.42
CA PHE A 54 5.05 -9.05 -11.37
C PHE A 54 5.70 -7.73 -10.93
N GLY A 55 5.95 -6.80 -11.88
CA GLY A 55 6.41 -5.46 -11.55
C GLY A 55 5.43 -4.72 -10.64
N TRP A 56 4.13 -4.74 -10.94
CA TRP A 56 3.12 -4.09 -10.10
C TRP A 56 2.97 -4.78 -8.75
N LEU A 57 3.04 -6.11 -8.70
CA LEU A 57 3.07 -6.87 -7.45
C LEU A 57 4.26 -6.47 -6.58
N PHE A 58 5.47 -6.39 -7.16
CA PHE A 58 6.67 -5.99 -6.44
C PHE A 58 6.60 -4.54 -5.96
N PHE A 59 6.15 -3.61 -6.81
CA PHE A 59 5.90 -2.22 -6.42
C PHE A 59 4.95 -2.13 -5.22
N SER A 60 3.79 -2.80 -5.31
CA SER A 60 2.82 -2.80 -4.22
C SER A 60 3.36 -3.47 -2.95
N PHE A 61 4.21 -4.48 -3.07
CA PHE A 61 4.88 -5.08 -1.91
C PHE A 61 5.85 -4.11 -1.24
N THR A 62 6.60 -3.33 -2.01
CA THR A 62 7.44 -2.23 -1.47
C THR A 62 6.60 -1.20 -0.74
N MET A 63 5.37 -0.89 -1.21
CA MET A 63 4.45 -0.01 -0.48
C MET A 63 4.04 -0.59 0.88
N VAL A 64 3.84 -1.91 0.98
CA VAL A 64 3.58 -2.56 2.28
C VAL A 64 4.77 -2.41 3.22
N ILE A 65 5.99 -2.65 2.73
CA ILE A 65 7.22 -2.51 3.53
C ILE A 65 7.39 -1.07 4.02
N ALA A 66 7.21 -0.11 3.14
CA ALA A 66 7.31 1.31 3.45
C ALA A 66 6.27 1.76 4.48
N TYR A 67 5.02 1.33 4.31
CA TYR A 67 3.96 1.60 5.29
C TYR A 67 4.29 1.01 6.65
N TRP A 68 4.76 -0.24 6.69
CA TRP A 68 5.22 -0.89 7.91
C TRP A 68 6.39 -0.14 8.57
N TRP A 69 7.36 0.32 7.78
CA TRP A 69 8.50 1.08 8.26
C TRP A 69 8.09 2.42 8.86
N SER A 70 7.16 3.13 8.22
CA SER A 70 6.60 4.39 8.73
C SER A 70 5.99 4.21 10.13
N ILE A 71 5.22 3.13 10.35
CA ILE A 71 4.64 2.81 11.67
C ILE A 71 5.72 2.53 12.74
N LEU A 72 6.88 2.00 12.35
CA LEU A 72 7.99 1.76 13.29
C LEU A 72 8.71 3.06 13.68
N ASN A 73 8.86 3.99 12.75
CA ASN A 73 9.50 5.28 12.98
C ASN A 73 8.61 6.25 13.76
N GLU A 74 7.31 5.99 13.82
CA GLU A 74 6.39 6.85 14.54
C GLU A 74 6.61 6.75 16.07
N SER A 75 6.64 7.91 16.73
CA SER A 75 6.92 8.00 18.17
C SER A 75 5.63 8.05 18.99
N SER A 76 5.66 7.53 20.22
CA SER A 76 4.51 7.48 21.14
C SER A 76 3.96 8.85 21.56
N ASN A 77 4.64 9.95 21.19
CA ASN A 77 4.22 11.31 21.51
C ASN A 77 3.17 11.88 20.52
N SER A 78 2.85 11.14 19.46
CA SER A 78 1.75 11.49 18.55
C SER A 78 0.40 11.39 19.28
N LEU A 79 -0.50 12.35 19.04
CA LEU A 79 -1.85 12.38 19.58
C LEU A 79 -2.71 11.31 18.89
N TYR A 80 -2.59 10.06 19.31
CA TYR A 80 -3.38 8.95 18.77
C TYR A 80 -4.83 9.01 19.25
N GLY A 81 -5.69 9.59 18.40
CA GLY A 81 -7.14 9.55 18.56
C GLY A 81 -7.82 8.46 17.70
N PRO A 82 -9.12 8.20 17.94
CA PRO A 82 -9.92 7.29 17.11
C PRO A 82 -9.87 7.55 15.59
N PRO A 83 -9.79 8.81 15.09
CA PRO A 83 -9.70 9.07 13.65
C PRO A 83 -8.43 8.49 13.01
N LEU A 84 -7.25 8.67 13.63
CA LEU A 84 -5.98 8.12 13.13
C LEU A 84 -6.02 6.60 13.07
N TYR A 85 -6.64 5.96 14.06
CA TYR A 85 -6.79 4.51 14.05
C TYR A 85 -7.63 4.02 12.86
N ILE A 86 -8.77 4.64 12.59
CA ILE A 86 -9.64 4.25 11.47
C ILE A 86 -8.93 4.43 10.14
N VAL A 87 -8.25 5.57 9.94
CA VAL A 87 -7.51 5.85 8.70
C VAL A 87 -6.36 4.86 8.51
N SER A 88 -5.59 4.57 9.57
CA SER A 88 -4.53 3.56 9.54
C SER A 88 -5.07 2.16 9.22
N LEU A 89 -6.19 1.76 9.81
CA LEU A 89 -6.82 0.48 9.52
C LEU A 89 -7.29 0.38 8.06
N LEU A 90 -7.87 1.44 7.52
CA LEU A 90 -8.27 1.49 6.11
C LEU A 90 -7.06 1.45 5.17
N ASN A 91 -5.94 2.07 5.54
CA ASN A 91 -4.69 2.00 4.77
C ASN A 91 -4.20 0.56 4.64
N ILE A 92 -4.10 -0.19 5.75
CA ILE A 92 -3.64 -1.58 5.69
C ILE A 92 -4.62 -2.49 4.95
N PHE A 93 -5.92 -2.22 5.01
CA PHE A 93 -6.91 -2.94 4.20
C PHE A 93 -6.72 -2.69 2.70
N CYS A 94 -6.47 -1.45 2.28
CA CYS A 94 -6.18 -1.14 0.88
C CYS A 94 -4.96 -1.92 0.39
N LEU A 95 -3.87 -1.89 1.16
CA LEU A 95 -2.66 -2.65 0.86
C LEU A 95 -2.92 -4.16 0.74
N TYR A 96 -3.69 -4.72 1.68
CA TYR A 96 -4.07 -6.14 1.63
C TYR A 96 -4.88 -6.47 0.38
N PHE A 97 -5.89 -5.66 0.02
CA PHE A 97 -6.68 -5.89 -1.19
C PHE A 97 -5.84 -5.77 -2.46
N ILE A 98 -4.90 -4.82 -2.51
CA ILE A 98 -3.96 -4.70 -3.65
C ILE A 98 -3.16 -6.00 -3.81
N ILE A 99 -2.56 -6.51 -2.72
CA ILE A 99 -1.81 -7.77 -2.75
C ILE A 99 -2.70 -8.92 -3.17
N VAL A 100 -3.89 -9.08 -2.58
CA VAL A 100 -4.82 -10.17 -2.92
C VAL A 100 -5.22 -10.15 -4.39
N ILE A 101 -5.52 -8.97 -4.96
CA ILE A 101 -5.86 -8.86 -6.38
C ILE A 101 -4.64 -9.18 -7.24
N LEU A 102 -3.44 -8.80 -6.83
CA LEU A 102 -2.20 -9.07 -7.57
C LEU A 102 -1.68 -10.50 -7.35
N THR A 103 -2.25 -11.28 -6.44
CA THR A 103 -1.93 -12.69 -6.22
C THR A 103 -3.17 -13.58 -6.42
N PRO A 104 -3.68 -13.71 -7.67
CA PRO A 104 -4.86 -14.52 -7.93
C PRO A 104 -4.56 -16.01 -7.71
N GLY A 105 -5.50 -16.73 -7.10
CA GLY A 105 -5.37 -18.18 -6.88
C GLY A 105 -5.59 -19.02 -8.15
N ASP A 106 -6.33 -18.50 -9.13
CA ASP A 106 -6.50 -19.13 -10.44
C ASP A 106 -6.59 -18.06 -11.53
N ILE A 107 -5.93 -18.32 -12.65
CA ILE A 107 -5.87 -17.45 -13.83
C ILE A 107 -6.18 -18.20 -15.14
N ASP A 108 -6.59 -19.46 -15.06
CA ASP A 108 -6.80 -20.33 -16.22
C ASP A 108 -7.85 -19.73 -17.18
N GLU A 109 -8.89 -19.07 -16.65
CA GLU A 109 -9.92 -18.40 -17.44
C GLU A 109 -9.40 -17.19 -18.27
N TYR A 110 -8.28 -16.58 -17.89
CA TYR A 110 -7.69 -15.42 -18.58
C TYR A 110 -6.54 -15.81 -19.53
N GLY A 111 -6.07 -17.06 -19.45
CA GLY A 111 -4.95 -17.55 -20.25
C GLY A 111 -3.61 -16.86 -19.93
N GLY A 112 -3.42 -16.33 -18.71
CA GLY A 112 -2.16 -15.75 -18.25
C GLY A 112 -2.27 -14.50 -17.37
N TYR A 113 -1.22 -14.24 -16.58
CA TYR A 113 -1.17 -13.11 -15.63
C TYR A 113 -1.30 -11.73 -16.29
N GLU A 114 -0.78 -11.54 -17.50
CA GLU A 114 -0.88 -10.25 -18.19
C GLU A 114 -2.34 -9.91 -18.50
N ARG A 115 -3.10 -10.86 -19.05
CA ARG A 115 -4.52 -10.68 -19.37
C ARG A 115 -5.36 -10.52 -18.12
N TYR A 116 -5.07 -11.30 -17.07
CA TYR A 116 -5.69 -11.13 -15.75
C TYR A 116 -5.48 -9.71 -15.22
N PHE A 117 -4.23 -9.24 -15.18
CA PHE A 117 -3.89 -7.91 -14.68
C PHE A 117 -4.61 -6.82 -15.46
N ILE A 118 -4.57 -6.88 -16.79
CA ILE A 118 -5.26 -5.89 -17.63
C ILE A 118 -6.77 -5.89 -17.36
N SER A 119 -7.39 -7.05 -17.10
CA SER A 119 -8.81 -7.15 -16.74
C SER A 119 -9.11 -6.50 -15.38
N ARG A 120 -8.24 -6.73 -14.38
CA ARG A 120 -8.43 -6.25 -13.00
C ARG A 120 -7.78 -4.91 -12.67
N ARG A 121 -7.09 -4.28 -13.63
CA ARG A 121 -6.32 -3.03 -13.43
C ARG A 121 -7.11 -1.90 -12.75
N LEU A 122 -8.41 -1.79 -13.06
CA LEU A 122 -9.28 -0.80 -12.42
C LEU A 122 -9.30 -0.95 -10.90
N TRP A 123 -9.41 -2.17 -10.41
CA TRP A 123 -9.42 -2.43 -8.97
C TRP A 123 -8.05 -2.15 -8.34
N VAL A 124 -6.98 -2.64 -8.96
CA VAL A 124 -5.60 -2.42 -8.48
C VAL A 124 -5.33 -0.91 -8.33
N PHE A 125 -5.57 -0.14 -9.38
CA PHE A 125 -5.30 1.29 -9.37
C PHE A 125 -6.25 2.07 -8.48
N SER A 126 -7.53 1.69 -8.39
CA SER A 126 -8.46 2.33 -7.45
C SER A 126 -8.02 2.19 -6.00
N PHE A 127 -7.56 1.00 -5.58
CA PHE A 127 -7.06 0.81 -4.22
C PHE A 127 -5.72 1.52 -3.99
N ILE A 128 -4.83 1.62 -4.99
CA ILE A 128 -3.60 2.41 -4.88
C ILE A 128 -3.93 3.90 -4.69
N ILE A 129 -4.86 4.45 -5.48
CA ILE A 129 -5.31 5.85 -5.34
C ILE A 129 -5.91 6.06 -3.95
N LEU A 130 -6.77 5.14 -3.50
CA LEU A 130 -7.40 5.23 -2.18
C LEU A 130 -6.36 5.19 -1.05
N PHE A 131 -5.35 4.33 -1.15
CA PHE A 131 -4.24 4.27 -0.20
C PHE A 131 -3.47 5.60 -0.16
N ILE A 132 -3.16 6.20 -1.31
CA ILE A 132 -2.44 7.49 -1.36
C ILE A 132 -3.25 8.59 -0.66
N ILE A 133 -4.57 8.66 -0.92
CA ILE A 133 -5.46 9.64 -0.29
C ILE A 133 -5.52 9.45 1.23
N LEU A 134 -5.70 8.20 1.67
CA LEU A 134 -5.80 7.87 3.09
C LEU A 134 -4.47 8.09 3.83
N ASN A 135 -3.32 7.79 3.21
CA ASN A 135 -2.02 8.05 3.78
C ASN A 135 -1.75 9.56 3.96
N ASP A 136 -2.12 10.38 2.98
CA ASP A 136 -2.02 11.84 3.12
C ASP A 136 -2.96 12.38 4.21
N THR A 137 -4.19 11.87 4.27
CA THR A 137 -5.15 12.21 5.33
C THR A 137 -4.61 11.83 6.72
N TYR A 138 -3.91 10.70 6.83
CA TYR A 138 -3.24 10.30 8.06
C TYR A 138 -2.19 11.33 8.49
N GLU A 139 -1.32 11.74 7.57
CA GLU A 139 -0.30 12.76 7.84
C GLU A 139 -0.90 14.11 8.23
N ALA A 140 -1.96 14.55 7.54
CA ALA A 140 -2.65 15.81 7.82
C ALA A 140 -3.23 15.85 9.24
N ILE A 141 -3.89 14.76 9.65
CA ILE A 141 -4.42 14.64 11.02
C ILE A 141 -3.26 14.59 12.03
N ASN A 142 -2.21 13.81 11.75
CA ASN A 142 -1.10 13.63 12.69
C ASN A 142 -0.28 14.92 12.92
N LYS A 143 -0.05 15.71 11.86
CA LYS A 143 0.69 16.96 11.93
C LYS A 143 -0.15 18.14 12.46
N ASN A 144 -1.47 17.98 12.60
CA ASN A 144 -2.42 19.07 12.86
C ASN A 144 -2.20 20.28 11.93
N ASP A 145 -1.79 20.02 10.68
CA ASP A 145 -1.50 21.07 9.72
C ASP A 145 -2.76 21.33 8.89
N ASP A 146 -3.37 22.50 9.10
CA ASP A 146 -4.56 22.93 8.36
C ASP A 146 -4.25 23.26 6.89
N TYR A 147 -2.97 23.35 6.50
CA TYR A 147 -2.52 23.73 5.15
C TYR A 147 -1.74 22.62 4.43
N HIS A 148 -2.34 21.42 4.33
CA HIS A 148 -1.87 20.40 3.40
C HIS A 148 -2.22 20.80 1.96
N ALA A 149 -1.21 21.13 1.15
CA ALA A 149 -1.39 21.34 -0.28
C ALA A 149 -1.61 19.99 -0.99
N PRO A 150 -2.82 19.69 -1.53
CA PRO A 150 -3.12 18.39 -2.12
C PRO A 150 -2.49 18.20 -3.51
N THR A 151 -1.54 19.05 -3.91
CA THR A 151 -0.96 19.07 -5.27
C THR A 151 -0.30 17.74 -5.61
N TYR A 152 0.40 17.12 -4.66
CA TYR A 152 1.00 15.80 -4.84
C TYR A 152 -0.06 14.70 -5.04
N ILE A 153 -1.17 14.76 -4.29
CA ILE A 153 -2.29 13.80 -4.40
C ILE A 153 -3.00 13.94 -5.74
N ILE A 154 -3.35 15.17 -6.11
CA ILE A 154 -4.06 15.46 -7.36
C ILE A 154 -3.21 15.00 -8.53
N PHE A 155 -1.89 15.26 -8.50
CA PHE A 155 -0.98 14.80 -9.55
C PHE A 155 -0.93 13.26 -9.64
N ASN A 156 -0.74 12.56 -8.52
CA ASN A 156 -0.68 11.10 -8.49
C ASN A 156 -2.02 10.46 -8.88
N ALA A 157 -3.15 11.00 -8.41
CA ALA A 157 -4.49 10.51 -8.75
C ALA A 157 -4.80 10.71 -10.23
N ILE A 158 -4.48 11.88 -10.81
CA ILE A 158 -4.64 12.14 -12.24
C ILE A 158 -3.74 11.20 -13.06
N LEU A 159 -2.48 11.01 -12.66
CA LEU A 159 -1.53 10.16 -13.35
C LEU A 159 -1.99 8.68 -13.34
N LEU A 160 -2.45 8.18 -12.19
CA LEU A 160 -3.04 6.84 -12.06
C LEU A 160 -4.35 6.70 -12.85
N PHE A 161 -5.17 7.74 -12.90
CA PHE A 161 -6.38 7.75 -13.72
C PHE A 161 -6.08 7.69 -15.23
N ILE A 162 -5.03 8.38 -15.68
CA ILE A 162 -4.53 8.31 -17.06
C ILE A 162 -4.05 6.87 -17.36
N ILE A 163 -3.33 6.24 -16.43
CA ILE A 163 -2.83 4.87 -16.57
C ILE A 163 -3.95 3.85 -16.71
N ILE A 164 -5.04 4.00 -15.96
CA ILE A 164 -6.23 3.15 -16.07
C ILE A 164 -6.75 3.09 -17.53
N ARG A 165 -6.66 4.22 -18.24
CA ARG A 165 -7.13 4.35 -19.63
C ARG A 165 -6.14 3.77 -20.66
N ILE A 166 -4.87 3.65 -20.31
CA ILE A 166 -3.82 3.18 -21.22
C ILE A 166 -3.74 1.65 -21.21
N LYS A 167 -3.96 1.04 -22.39
CA LYS A 167 -3.81 -0.40 -22.61
C LYS A 167 -2.39 -0.81 -23.06
N ASN A 168 -1.53 0.16 -23.38
CA ASN A 168 -0.19 -0.11 -23.91
C ASN A 168 0.77 -0.57 -22.81
N LYS A 169 1.21 -1.82 -22.96
CA LYS A 169 2.07 -2.54 -22.02
C LYS A 169 3.42 -1.87 -21.74
N TYR A 170 4.01 -1.18 -22.73
CA TYR A 170 5.31 -0.52 -22.56
C TYR A 170 5.22 0.74 -21.70
N ILE A 171 4.08 1.44 -21.74
CA ILE A 171 3.84 2.61 -20.91
C ILE A 171 3.72 2.19 -19.45
N HIS A 172 3.06 1.06 -19.17
CA HIS A 172 3.01 0.48 -17.82
C HIS A 172 4.41 0.17 -17.28
N ILE A 173 5.30 -0.43 -18.09
CA ILE A 173 6.67 -0.76 -17.66
C ILE A 173 7.51 0.49 -17.38
N SER A 174 7.52 1.45 -18.32
CA SER A 174 8.31 2.69 -18.18
C SER A 174 7.88 3.48 -16.94
N LEU A 175 6.57 3.56 -16.73
CA LEU A 175 6.02 4.31 -15.62
C LEU A 175 6.23 3.58 -14.29
N LEU A 176 6.11 2.25 -14.26
CA LEU A 176 6.43 1.45 -13.08
C LEU A 176 7.87 1.65 -12.61
N PHE A 177 8.82 1.71 -13.56
CA PHE A 177 10.21 1.98 -13.27
C PHE A 177 10.41 3.37 -12.67
N LEU A 178 9.78 4.39 -13.27
CA LEU A 178 9.85 5.77 -12.77
C LEU A 178 9.23 5.89 -11.36
N LEU A 179 8.06 5.31 -11.14
CA LEU A 179 7.36 5.36 -9.86
C LEU A 179 8.12 4.59 -8.76
N ASN A 180 8.73 3.44 -9.08
CA ASN A 180 9.61 2.72 -8.16
C ASN A 180 10.81 3.56 -7.75
N ILE A 181 11.48 4.21 -8.71
CA ILE A 181 12.66 5.04 -8.42
C ILE A 181 12.26 6.20 -7.51
N ILE A 182 11.20 6.95 -7.85
CA ILE A 182 10.73 8.05 -7.01
C ILE A 182 10.41 7.53 -5.60
N TYR A 183 9.69 6.42 -5.50
CA TYR A 183 9.27 5.87 -4.23
C TYR A 183 10.43 5.41 -3.35
N ILE A 184 11.41 4.71 -3.93
CA ILE A 184 12.60 4.26 -3.21
C ILE A 184 13.45 5.45 -2.77
N VAL A 185 13.59 6.46 -3.62
CA VAL A 185 14.30 7.71 -3.27
C VAL A 185 13.58 8.40 -2.11
N ASP A 186 12.26 8.56 -2.18
CA ASP A 186 11.46 9.17 -1.12
C ASP A 186 11.63 8.42 0.21
N LEU A 187 11.53 7.08 0.17
CA LEU A 187 11.72 6.22 1.34
C LEU A 187 13.13 6.29 1.95
N ILE A 188 14.17 6.56 1.16
CA ILE A 188 15.55 6.67 1.65
C ILE A 188 15.83 8.08 2.19
N PHE A 189 15.32 9.12 1.55
CA PHE A 189 15.74 10.50 1.79
C PHE A 189 14.77 11.34 2.63
N ASN A 190 13.50 10.96 2.73
CA ASN A 190 12.48 11.68 3.52
C ASN A 190 12.13 10.96 4.85
N GLN A 191 13.09 10.23 5.44
CA GLN A 191 12.95 9.66 6.80
C GLN A 191 13.15 10.71 7.89
#